data_AF-A0A3M1PP29-F1
#
_entry.id   AF-A0A3M1PP29-F1
#
_cell.length_a   1.000
_cell.length_b   1.000
_cell.length_c   1.000
_cell.angle_alpha   90.00
_cell.angle_beta   90.00
_cell.angle_gamma   90.00
#
_symmetry.space_group_name_H-M   'P 1'
#
loop_
_entity.id
_entity.type
_entity.pdbx_description
1 polymer ?
#
loop_
_entity_poly.entity_id
_entity_poly.type
_entity_poly.pdbx_seq_one_letter_code
_entity_poly.pdbx_strand_id
1 'polypeptide(L)'
;MSLGIASTVLLGGLAFWWGVRFGRVLLRKGATANDLFKGKDSVSLAFLGLYVGLLLLALYLPQWQSLPLAWRVSGMQVSWTAMRVILLGICGVASVVSWHTRRLQVIAVVLIGLIGLGSFTAAEAYLLAPIYPTLVDNLRPNGVFQQTSTSSCAPAALATVLRRWGIEATESTVAQLAGTSRLGTSMPQLITAAHQLQMDGLELTDATWEQMQRINRPGVLASWLISGQGRRSPHAIALLALTDDIATIADPAWGRIYRLDRQQFQRIWRREYVPLFRPEDVVLSPNQVRNYLTRLGYLNTANTPIDAALRRFQQSAGINSTGILDAKTALMLSGPFLEEGPRLKE
;
A
#
# COMPACT_ATOMS: atom_id res chain seq x y z
N MET A 1 8.47 -6.68 24.15
CA MET A 1 8.91 -5.27 24.25
C MET A 1 9.35 -4.86 22.85
N SER A 2 8.56 -4.03 22.18
CA SER A 2 8.47 -3.99 20.72
C SER A 2 9.72 -3.38 20.07
N LEU A 3 10.18 -4.00 18.98
CA LEU A 3 11.29 -3.56 18.14
C LEU A 3 11.27 -2.04 17.86
N GLY A 4 10.07 -1.47 17.68
CA GLY A 4 9.88 -0.03 17.45
C GLY A 4 10.34 0.88 18.61
N ILE A 5 10.19 0.46 19.87
CA ILE A 5 10.68 1.23 21.03
C ILE A 5 12.21 1.22 21.04
N ALA A 6 12.82 0.05 20.85
CA ALA A 6 14.28 -0.09 20.79
C ALA A 6 14.87 0.75 19.64
N SER A 7 14.26 0.68 18.45
CA SER A 7 14.66 1.49 17.30
C SER A 7 14.52 2.98 17.56
N THR A 8 13.41 3.42 18.18
CA THR A 8 13.20 4.84 18.52
C THR A 8 14.23 5.33 19.54
N VAL A 9 14.55 4.53 20.55
CA VAL A 9 15.55 4.90 21.57
C VAL A 9 16.96 4.97 20.96
N LEU A 10 17.37 3.98 20.18
CA LEU A 10 18.70 3.93 19.57
C LEU A 10 18.89 5.01 18.51
N LEU A 11 18.01 5.05 17.51
CA LEU A 11 18.08 6.03 16.42
C LEU A 11 17.78 7.44 16.93
N GLY A 12 16.84 7.57 17.85
CA GLY A 12 16.50 8.85 18.48
C GLY A 12 17.64 9.39 19.33
N GLY A 13 18.34 8.55 20.08
CA GLY A 13 19.54 8.93 20.84
C GLY A 13 20.67 9.41 19.93
N LEU A 14 20.92 8.69 18.83
CA LEU A 14 21.88 9.11 17.80
C LEU A 14 21.48 10.45 17.15
N ALA A 15 20.21 10.60 16.76
CA ALA A 15 19.70 11.83 16.17
C ALA A 15 19.78 13.01 17.14
N PHE A 16 19.45 12.80 18.42
CA PHE A 16 19.58 13.80 19.47
C PHE A 16 21.05 14.25 19.63
N TRP A 17 21.98 13.30 19.69
CA TRP A 17 23.41 13.60 19.80
C TRP A 17 23.95 14.39 18.59
N TRP A 18 23.53 14.01 17.37
CA TRP A 18 23.84 14.76 16.16
C TRP A 18 23.22 16.16 16.19
N GLY A 19 21.98 16.27 16.66
CA GLY A 19 21.29 17.55 16.87
C GLY A 19 22.07 18.45 17.83
N VAL A 20 22.58 17.92 18.93
CA VAL A 20 23.45 18.67 19.86
C VAL A 20 24.73 19.15 19.17
N ARG A 21 25.39 18.30 18.38
CA ARG A 21 26.60 18.71 17.62
C ARG A 21 26.29 19.81 16.62
N PHE A 22 25.21 19.69 15.87
CA PHE A 22 24.78 20.69 14.90
C PHE A 22 24.39 22.01 15.59
N GLY A 23 23.67 21.96 16.71
CA GLY A 23 23.32 23.14 17.49
C GLY A 23 24.55 23.88 18.04
N ARG A 24 25.64 23.20 18.40
CA ARG A 24 26.92 23.86 18.73
C ARG A 24 27.53 24.61 17.55
N VAL A 25 27.39 24.09 16.33
CA VAL A 25 27.83 24.80 15.12
C VAL A 25 26.98 26.05 14.89
N LEU A 26 25.65 25.96 15.10
CA LEU A 26 24.77 27.12 15.02
C LEU A 26 25.11 28.20 16.06
N LEU A 27 25.39 27.79 17.31
CA LEU A 27 25.85 28.70 18.38
C LEU A 27 27.13 29.44 17.98
N ARG A 28 28.12 28.75 17.42
CA ARG A 28 29.36 29.39 16.90
C ARG A 28 29.08 30.41 15.80
N LYS A 29 27.97 30.25 15.05
CA LYS A 29 27.52 31.18 14.02
C LYS A 29 26.57 32.27 14.57
N GLY A 30 26.45 32.41 15.88
CA GLY A 30 25.67 33.46 16.55
C GLY A 30 24.18 33.16 16.71
N ALA A 31 23.74 31.92 16.50
CA ALA A 31 22.33 31.57 16.73
C ALA A 31 22.00 31.65 18.22
N THR A 32 20.84 32.21 18.57
CA THR A 32 20.33 32.22 19.95
C THR A 32 18.94 31.60 20.00
N ALA A 33 18.44 31.26 21.19
CA ALA A 33 17.11 30.66 21.30
C ALA A 33 15.95 31.61 20.92
N ASN A 34 16.15 32.94 21.00
CA ASN A 34 15.15 33.91 20.53
C ASN A 34 15.35 34.29 19.06
N ASP A 35 16.58 34.13 18.54
CA ASP A 35 16.98 34.55 17.20
C ASP A 35 17.77 33.40 16.53
N LEU A 36 17.11 32.27 16.29
CA LEU A 36 17.77 31.09 15.70
C LEU A 36 18.21 31.34 14.24
N PHE A 37 17.44 32.17 13.51
CA PHE A 37 17.64 32.46 12.08
C PHE A 37 17.59 33.96 11.73
N LYS A 38 17.73 34.87 12.70
CA LYS A 38 17.60 36.32 12.42
C LYS A 38 18.60 36.79 11.37
N GLY A 39 18.10 37.40 10.30
CA GLY A 39 18.88 37.86 9.15
C GLY A 39 19.43 36.73 8.25
N LYS A 40 18.95 35.49 8.42
CA LYS A 40 19.40 34.29 7.68
C LYS A 40 18.21 33.53 7.10
N ASP A 41 17.37 34.23 6.35
CA ASP A 41 16.14 33.69 5.77
C ASP A 41 16.39 32.46 4.90
N SER A 42 17.49 32.45 4.15
CA SER A 42 17.91 31.30 3.33
C SER A 42 18.16 30.03 4.16
N VAL A 43 18.73 30.15 5.36
CA VAL A 43 18.99 29.03 6.26
C VAL A 43 17.70 28.54 6.92
N SER A 44 16.79 29.45 7.27
CA SER A 44 15.46 29.12 7.79
C SER A 44 14.64 28.35 6.75
N LEU A 45 14.60 28.85 5.51
CA LEU A 45 13.92 28.20 4.40
C LEU A 45 14.53 26.84 4.06
N ALA A 46 15.86 26.70 4.11
CA ALA A 46 16.52 25.41 3.92
C ALA A 46 16.15 24.42 5.04
N PHE A 47 16.07 24.86 6.29
CA PHE A 47 15.68 24.01 7.43
C PHE A 47 14.22 23.57 7.33
N LEU A 48 13.31 24.50 7.00
CA LEU A 48 11.90 24.18 6.77
C LEU A 48 11.74 23.24 5.57
N GLY A 49 12.44 23.52 4.46
CA GLY A 49 12.44 22.68 3.27
C GLY A 49 12.94 21.26 3.55
N LEU A 50 14.01 21.12 4.34
CA LEU A 50 14.50 19.82 4.79
C LEU A 50 13.46 19.08 5.65
N TYR A 51 12.82 19.76 6.60
CA TYR A 51 11.79 19.17 7.44
C TYR A 51 10.58 18.70 6.62
N VAL A 52 10.06 19.55 5.74
CA VAL A 52 8.96 19.20 4.83
C VAL A 52 9.39 18.07 3.90
N GLY A 53 10.61 18.11 3.36
CA GLY A 53 11.16 17.05 2.51
C GLY A 53 11.24 15.69 3.22
N LEU A 54 11.68 15.67 4.48
CA LEU A 54 11.71 14.44 5.28
C LEU A 54 10.31 13.92 5.62
N LEU A 55 9.34 14.81 5.88
CA LEU A 55 7.94 14.42 6.06
C LEU A 55 7.34 13.83 4.79
N LEU A 56 7.55 14.47 3.64
CA LEU A 56 7.09 13.95 2.35
C LEU A 56 7.76 12.61 2.05
N LEU A 57 9.07 12.48 2.27
CA LEU A 57 9.76 11.20 2.12
C LEU A 57 9.13 10.12 3.03
N ALA A 58 8.87 10.42 4.30
CA ALA A 58 8.21 9.49 5.20
C ALA A 58 6.79 9.11 4.74
N LEU A 59 6.06 10.01 4.08
CA LEU A 59 4.71 9.74 3.57
C LEU A 59 4.70 8.94 2.27
N TYR A 60 5.62 9.23 1.34
CA TYR A 60 5.62 8.66 -0.01
C TYR A 60 6.53 7.44 -0.19
N LEU A 61 7.60 7.30 0.59
CA LEU A 61 8.55 6.21 0.44
C LEU A 61 7.89 4.82 0.61
N PRO A 62 7.01 4.56 1.60
CA PRO A 62 6.30 3.28 1.71
C PRO A 62 5.43 2.92 0.50
N GLN A 63 4.99 3.91 -0.27
CA GLN A 63 4.11 3.74 -1.42
C GLN A 63 4.90 3.37 -2.69
N TRP A 64 6.22 3.46 -2.67
CA TRP A 64 7.05 3.11 -3.83
C TRP A 64 7.01 1.62 -4.14
N GLN A 65 6.58 1.29 -5.35
CA GLN A 65 6.38 -0.09 -5.79
C GLN A 65 7.66 -0.89 -5.99
N SER A 66 8.78 -0.20 -6.21
CA SER A 66 10.09 -0.85 -6.34
C SER A 66 10.61 -1.43 -5.02
N LEU A 67 10.01 -1.03 -3.88
CA LEU A 67 10.39 -1.57 -2.58
C LEU A 67 9.84 -2.99 -2.39
N PRO A 68 10.59 -3.88 -1.71
CA PRO A 68 10.10 -5.21 -1.39
C PRO A 68 8.78 -5.16 -0.60
N LEU A 69 7.91 -6.15 -0.81
CA LEU A 69 6.59 -6.23 -0.19
C LEU A 69 6.63 -6.02 1.33
N ALA A 70 7.57 -6.66 2.03
CA ALA A 70 7.74 -6.53 3.48
C ALA A 70 8.02 -5.09 3.96
N TRP A 71 8.75 -4.31 3.16
CA TRP A 71 9.02 -2.89 3.46
C TRP A 71 7.77 -2.03 3.27
N ARG A 72 6.97 -2.31 2.25
CA ARG A 72 5.73 -1.59 1.96
C ARG A 72 4.67 -1.85 3.03
N VAL A 73 4.57 -3.10 3.52
CA VAL A 73 3.72 -3.48 4.66
C VAL A 73 4.16 -2.78 5.94
N SER A 74 5.47 -2.76 6.23
CA SER A 74 6.02 -2.14 7.45
C SER A 74 6.17 -0.62 7.35
N GLY A 75 6.00 -0.05 6.16
CA GLY A 75 6.43 1.31 5.87
C GLY A 75 5.72 2.35 6.72
N MET A 76 4.45 2.13 7.09
CA MET A 76 3.73 3.02 7.99
C MET A 76 4.36 3.10 9.39
N GLN A 77 4.76 1.97 9.98
CA GLN A 77 5.48 1.93 11.26
C GLN A 77 6.86 2.59 11.15
N VAL A 78 7.52 2.42 10.01
CA VAL A 78 8.80 3.09 9.71
C VAL A 78 8.61 4.61 9.68
N SER A 79 7.56 5.12 9.05
CA SER A 79 7.25 6.55 9.01
C SER A 79 7.00 7.15 10.39
N TRP A 80 6.21 6.48 11.25
CA TRP A 80 6.00 6.90 12.64
C TRP A 80 7.28 6.90 13.47
N THR A 81 8.15 5.91 13.26
CA THR A 81 9.47 5.84 13.90
C THR A 81 10.34 7.00 13.42
N ALA A 82 10.38 7.27 12.11
CA ALA A 82 11.15 8.37 11.54
C ALA A 82 10.70 9.73 12.09
N MET A 83 9.40 9.98 12.20
CA MET A 83 8.87 11.22 12.80
C MET A 83 9.36 11.44 14.24
N ARG A 84 9.37 10.39 15.06
CA ARG A 84 9.90 10.44 16.44
C ARG A 84 11.41 10.70 16.48
N VAL A 85 12.18 10.05 15.60
CA VAL A 85 13.62 10.24 15.49
C VAL A 85 13.97 11.68 15.06
N ILE A 86 13.23 12.23 14.08
CA ILE A 86 13.39 13.61 13.62
C ILE A 86 13.07 14.59 14.76
N LEU A 87 11.96 14.39 15.47
CA LEU A 87 11.59 15.21 16.63
C LEU A 87 12.72 15.24 17.66
N LEU A 88 13.28 14.07 18.01
CA LEU A 88 14.40 13.96 18.95
C LEU A 88 15.65 14.69 18.47
N GLY A 89 15.98 14.60 17.18
CA GLY A 89 17.06 15.37 16.58
C GLY A 89 16.87 16.88 16.72
N ILE A 90 15.66 17.38 16.43
CA ILE A 90 15.30 18.80 16.58
C ILE A 90 15.36 19.23 18.05
N CYS A 91 14.86 18.40 18.99
CA CYS A 91 15.00 18.65 20.42
C CYS A 91 16.47 18.73 20.85
N GLY A 92 17.38 17.94 20.27
CA GLY A 92 18.81 18.03 20.53
C GLY A 92 19.42 19.38 20.13
N VAL A 93 19.07 19.88 18.93
CA VAL A 93 19.47 21.23 18.46
C VAL A 93 18.92 22.30 19.41
N ALA A 94 17.62 22.26 19.69
CA ALA A 94 16.95 23.26 20.52
C ALA A 94 17.48 23.27 21.96
N SER A 95 17.80 22.10 22.52
CA SER A 95 18.31 21.96 23.89
C SER A 95 19.67 22.63 24.06
N VAL A 96 20.62 22.38 23.14
CA VAL A 96 21.97 22.96 23.27
C VAL A 96 21.97 24.47 23.04
N VAL A 97 21.17 24.96 22.09
CA VAL A 97 21.04 26.40 21.82
C VAL A 97 20.39 27.11 23.01
N SER A 98 19.31 26.55 23.55
CA SER A 98 18.61 27.09 24.72
C SER A 98 19.49 27.06 25.97
N TRP A 99 20.26 25.99 26.19
CA TRP A 99 21.15 25.88 27.35
C TRP A 99 22.17 27.02 27.44
N HIS A 100 22.71 27.44 26.30
CA HIS A 100 23.75 28.48 26.24
C HIS A 100 23.18 29.90 26.21
N THR A 101 21.92 30.09 25.84
CA THR A 101 21.34 31.43 25.63
C THR A 101 20.26 31.79 26.65
N ARG A 102 19.40 30.83 27.03
CA ARG A 102 18.35 30.98 28.06
C ARG A 102 18.03 29.62 28.70
N ARG A 103 18.69 29.30 29.82
CA ARG A 103 18.57 27.99 30.50
C ARG A 103 17.13 27.58 30.83
N LEU A 104 16.26 28.53 31.18
CA LEU A 104 14.84 28.25 31.44
C LEU A 104 14.08 27.69 30.23
N GLN A 105 14.46 28.07 29.00
CA GLN A 105 13.83 27.56 27.78
C GLN A 105 14.15 26.08 27.51
N VAL A 106 15.18 25.51 28.15
CA VAL A 106 15.47 24.07 28.07
C VAL A 106 14.32 23.26 28.65
N ILE A 107 13.69 23.74 29.73
CA ILE A 107 12.52 23.09 30.33
C ILE A 107 11.39 23.02 29.29
N ALA A 108 11.14 24.11 28.57
CA ALA A 108 10.13 24.13 27.51
C ALA A 108 10.46 23.14 26.38
N VAL A 109 11.72 23.06 25.95
CA VAL A 109 12.15 22.09 24.93
C VAL A 109 11.93 20.65 25.39
N VAL A 110 12.26 20.33 26.64
CA VAL A 110 12.04 18.99 27.23
C VAL A 110 10.55 18.67 27.29
N LEU A 111 9.72 19.61 27.78
CA LEU A 111 8.26 19.40 27.85
C LEU A 111 7.64 19.20 26.46
N ILE A 112 8.02 20.01 25.47
CA ILE A 112 7.56 19.84 24.09
C ILE A 112 8.02 18.50 23.52
N GLY A 113 9.26 18.09 23.77
CA GLY A 113 9.79 16.80 23.34
C GLY A 113 9.01 15.63 23.94
N LEU A 114 8.72 15.67 25.25
CA LEU A 114 7.93 14.63 25.94
C LEU A 114 6.48 14.59 25.43
N ILE A 115 5.83 15.74 25.30
CA ILE A 115 4.46 15.82 24.77
C ILE A 115 4.43 15.32 23.32
N GLY A 116 5.37 15.71 22.49
CA GLY A 116 5.46 15.27 21.08
C GLY A 116 5.67 13.76 20.98
N LEU A 117 6.62 13.19 21.73
CA LEU A 117 6.86 11.75 21.76
C LEU A 117 5.65 10.97 22.28
N GLY A 118 5.04 11.44 23.37
CA GLY A 118 3.84 10.84 23.94
C GLY A 118 2.67 10.89 22.95
N SER A 119 2.45 12.04 22.30
CA SER A 119 1.37 12.24 21.33
C SER A 119 1.56 11.36 20.09
N PHE A 120 2.76 11.30 19.53
CA PHE A 120 3.03 10.43 18.37
C PHE A 120 2.90 8.96 18.72
N THR A 121 3.36 8.54 19.90
CA THR A 121 3.25 7.15 20.35
C THR A 121 1.79 6.77 20.61
N ALA A 122 1.01 7.65 21.23
CA ALA A 122 -0.42 7.43 21.46
C ALA A 122 -1.21 7.42 20.14
N ALA A 123 -0.90 8.34 19.22
CA ALA A 123 -1.53 8.39 17.90
C ALA A 123 -1.21 7.12 17.09
N GLU A 124 0.06 6.69 17.03
CA GLU A 124 0.48 5.45 16.40
C GLU A 124 -0.26 4.25 17.00
N ALA A 125 -0.25 4.12 18.33
CA ALA A 125 -0.91 3.01 19.03
C ALA A 125 -2.42 2.97 18.75
N TYR A 126 -3.08 4.12 18.70
CA TYR A 126 -4.50 4.22 18.38
C TYR A 126 -4.78 3.89 16.91
N LEU A 127 -4.06 4.53 15.97
CA LEU A 127 -4.31 4.39 14.54
C LEU A 127 -3.92 3.01 14.00
N LEU A 128 -2.86 2.41 14.54
CA LEU A 128 -2.41 1.06 14.20
C LEU A 128 -3.07 -0.03 15.05
N ALA A 129 -3.99 0.32 15.96
CA ALA A 129 -4.72 -0.66 16.74
C ALA A 129 -5.46 -1.64 15.80
N PRO A 130 -5.36 -2.95 16.04
CA PRO A 130 -6.04 -3.95 15.23
C PRO A 130 -7.56 -3.83 15.36
N ILE A 131 -8.27 -3.97 14.25
CA ILE A 131 -9.75 -3.94 14.25
C ILE A 131 -10.39 -5.33 14.31
N TYR A 132 -9.65 -6.36 13.89
CA TYR A 132 -10.15 -7.73 13.74
C TYR A 132 -10.77 -8.36 15.00
N PRO A 133 -10.40 -8.01 16.25
CA PRO A 133 -11.07 -8.57 17.44
C PRO A 133 -12.53 -8.12 17.60
N THR A 134 -12.93 -7.07 16.87
CA THR A 134 -14.27 -6.47 16.97
C THR A 134 -15.13 -6.68 15.72
N LEU A 135 -14.58 -7.34 14.69
CA LEU A 135 -15.30 -7.61 13.46
C LEU A 135 -16.29 -8.76 13.67
N VAL A 136 -17.39 -8.71 12.93
CA VAL A 136 -18.41 -9.76 12.89
C VAL A 136 -18.54 -10.21 11.44
N ASP A 137 -18.40 -11.50 11.18
CA ASP A 137 -18.42 -12.00 9.80
C ASP A 137 -19.85 -11.95 9.23
N ASN A 138 -20.15 -10.91 8.44
CA ASN A 138 -21.46 -10.65 7.88
C ASN A 138 -21.53 -11.12 6.42
N LEU A 139 -21.61 -12.44 6.23
CA LEU A 139 -21.84 -13.05 4.92
C LEU A 139 -23.30 -12.85 4.49
N ARG A 140 -23.50 -12.19 3.36
CA ARG A 140 -24.82 -11.95 2.77
C ARG A 140 -25.30 -13.17 1.98
N PRO A 141 -26.62 -13.33 1.75
CA PRO A 141 -27.16 -14.46 0.97
C PRO A 141 -26.61 -14.57 -0.45
N ASN A 142 -26.27 -13.44 -1.09
CA ASN A 142 -25.59 -13.38 -2.39
C ASN A 142 -24.08 -13.71 -2.31
N GLY A 143 -23.62 -14.28 -1.19
CA GLY A 143 -22.26 -14.69 -0.86
C GLY A 143 -21.19 -13.60 -0.84
N VAL A 144 -21.58 -12.32 -0.78
CA VAL A 144 -20.67 -11.19 -0.53
C VAL A 144 -20.49 -10.99 0.97
N PHE A 145 -19.25 -10.80 1.44
CA PHE A 145 -19.03 -10.31 2.79
C PHE A 145 -19.30 -8.82 2.85
N GLN A 146 -20.31 -8.42 3.63
CA GLN A 146 -20.54 -7.03 3.93
C GLN A 146 -19.59 -6.61 5.07
N GLN A 147 -18.87 -5.51 4.89
CA GLN A 147 -17.94 -5.02 5.91
C GLN A 147 -18.69 -4.63 7.18
N THR A 148 -18.09 -4.92 8.33
CA THR A 148 -18.62 -4.54 9.65
C THR A 148 -17.88 -3.39 10.31
N SER A 149 -16.76 -2.95 9.72
CA SER A 149 -16.02 -1.75 10.10
C SER A 149 -15.80 -0.85 8.89
N THR A 150 -15.60 0.45 9.12
CA THR A 150 -15.23 1.41 8.07
C THR A 150 -13.86 1.11 7.47
N SER A 151 -13.02 0.35 8.19
CA SER A 151 -11.63 0.07 7.82
C SER A 151 -11.42 -1.36 7.31
N SER A 152 -12.48 -2.15 7.13
CA SER A 152 -12.42 -3.56 6.73
C SER A 152 -12.95 -3.85 5.31
N CYS A 153 -13.16 -2.82 4.47
CA CYS A 153 -13.58 -2.99 3.08
C CYS A 153 -12.65 -3.91 2.27
N ALA A 154 -11.34 -3.72 2.39
CA ALA A 154 -10.32 -4.52 1.71
C ALA A 154 -10.34 -6.00 2.15
N PRO A 155 -10.32 -6.31 3.47
CA PRO A 155 -10.51 -7.68 3.96
C PRO A 155 -11.82 -8.33 3.50
N ALA A 156 -12.94 -7.62 3.57
CA ALA A 156 -14.24 -8.13 3.13
C ALA A 156 -14.28 -8.40 1.61
N ALA A 157 -13.66 -7.52 0.81
CA ALA A 157 -13.49 -7.73 -0.63
C ALA A 157 -12.63 -8.96 -0.93
N LEU A 158 -11.48 -9.10 -0.28
CA LEU A 158 -10.61 -10.27 -0.47
C LEU A 158 -11.30 -11.56 -0.01
N ALA A 159 -11.98 -11.57 1.13
CA ALA A 159 -12.77 -12.73 1.58
C ALA A 159 -13.83 -13.12 0.54
N THR A 160 -14.49 -12.13 -0.08
CA THR A 160 -15.46 -12.37 -1.16
C THR A 160 -14.80 -12.94 -2.42
N VAL A 161 -13.61 -12.45 -2.78
CA VAL A 161 -12.81 -12.99 -3.89
C VAL A 161 -12.38 -14.42 -3.62
N LEU A 162 -11.90 -14.72 -2.41
CA LEU A 162 -11.46 -16.06 -2.02
C LEU A 162 -12.61 -17.08 -2.07
N ARG A 163 -13.84 -16.67 -1.72
CA ARG A 163 -15.02 -17.52 -1.93
C ARG A 163 -15.23 -17.89 -3.40
N ARG A 164 -14.94 -16.98 -4.34
CA ARG A 164 -14.98 -17.27 -5.78
C ARG A 164 -13.94 -18.32 -6.19
N TRP A 165 -12.83 -18.39 -5.45
CA TRP A 165 -11.80 -19.42 -5.59
C TRP A 165 -12.10 -20.72 -4.83
N GLY A 166 -13.25 -20.81 -4.14
CA GLY A 166 -13.60 -21.96 -3.30
C GLY A 166 -12.81 -22.02 -1.99
N ILE A 167 -12.16 -20.91 -1.59
CA ILE A 167 -11.38 -20.82 -0.35
C ILE A 167 -12.25 -20.20 0.73
N GLU A 168 -12.37 -20.90 1.85
CA GLU A 168 -13.09 -20.40 3.01
C GLU A 168 -12.22 -19.42 3.79
N ALA A 169 -12.54 -18.14 3.66
CA ALA A 169 -11.96 -17.07 4.46
C ALA A 169 -13.06 -16.07 4.81
N THR A 170 -12.96 -15.48 6.00
CA THR A 170 -13.93 -14.49 6.49
C THR A 170 -13.32 -13.09 6.56
N GLU A 171 -14.15 -12.08 6.76
CA GLU A 171 -13.69 -10.69 6.93
C GLU A 171 -12.69 -10.59 8.10
N SER A 172 -13.04 -11.19 9.24
CA SER A 172 -12.22 -11.19 10.46
C SER A 172 -10.87 -11.89 10.25
N THR A 173 -10.89 -13.07 9.61
CA THR A 173 -9.69 -13.87 9.32
C THR A 173 -8.76 -13.11 8.39
N VAL A 174 -9.27 -12.57 7.29
CA VAL A 174 -8.44 -11.82 6.35
C VAL A 174 -7.90 -10.54 7.01
N ALA A 175 -8.70 -9.86 7.81
CA ALA A 175 -8.26 -8.66 8.52
C ALA A 175 -7.14 -8.96 9.53
N GLN A 176 -7.18 -10.12 10.18
CA GLN A 176 -6.11 -10.58 11.06
C GLN A 176 -4.82 -10.85 10.28
N LEU A 177 -4.89 -11.63 9.20
CA LEU A 177 -3.73 -12.00 8.38
C LEU A 177 -3.09 -10.78 7.69
N ALA A 178 -3.90 -9.80 7.29
CA ALA A 178 -3.43 -8.56 6.69
C ALA A 178 -2.89 -7.54 7.72
N GLY A 179 -3.12 -7.77 9.02
CA GLY A 179 -2.80 -6.79 10.07
C GLY A 179 -3.59 -5.50 9.93
N THR A 180 -4.88 -5.61 9.57
CA THR A 180 -5.75 -4.45 9.34
C THR A 180 -5.92 -3.62 10.62
N SER A 181 -5.74 -2.32 10.47
CA SER A 181 -5.82 -1.35 11.56
C SER A 181 -6.96 -0.35 11.35
N ARG A 182 -7.08 0.63 12.23
CA ARG A 182 -8.05 1.73 12.07
C ARG A 182 -7.80 2.55 10.81
N LEU A 183 -6.56 2.60 10.32
CA LEU A 183 -6.22 3.25 9.05
C LEU A 183 -6.63 2.44 7.81
N GLY A 184 -7.08 1.19 7.99
CA GLY A 184 -7.47 0.28 6.92
C GLY A 184 -6.39 -0.74 6.57
N THR A 185 -6.44 -1.20 5.33
CA THR A 185 -5.57 -2.23 4.77
C THR A 185 -5.04 -1.76 3.43
N SER A 186 -3.73 -1.85 3.22
CA SER A 186 -3.10 -1.59 1.92
C SER A 186 -3.11 -2.83 1.01
N MET A 187 -2.94 -2.65 -0.30
CA MET A 187 -2.81 -3.78 -1.24
C MET A 187 -1.63 -4.71 -0.90
N PRO A 188 -0.44 -4.20 -0.50
CA PRO A 188 0.65 -5.06 0.00
C PRO A 188 0.27 -5.95 1.18
N GLN A 189 -0.53 -5.43 2.11
CA GLN A 189 -1.03 -6.19 3.25
C GLN A 189 -2.00 -7.28 2.80
N LEU A 190 -2.87 -7.00 1.82
CA LEU A 190 -3.76 -8.01 1.24
C LEU A 190 -3.00 -9.12 0.53
N ILE A 191 -1.94 -8.80 -0.23
CA ILE A 191 -1.09 -9.82 -0.87
C ILE A 191 -0.43 -10.72 0.19
N THR A 192 0.08 -10.11 1.26
CA THR A 192 0.66 -10.87 2.39
C THR A 192 -0.38 -11.76 3.08
N ALA A 193 -1.63 -11.32 3.19
CA ALA A 193 -2.72 -12.14 3.69
C ALA A 193 -3.08 -13.28 2.73
N ALA A 194 -3.10 -13.02 1.43
CA ALA A 194 -3.34 -14.04 0.40
C ALA A 194 -2.29 -15.15 0.43
N HIS A 195 -1.01 -14.80 0.63
CA HIS A 195 0.09 -15.78 0.79
C HIS A 195 -0.17 -16.77 1.92
N GLN A 196 -0.70 -16.29 3.05
CA GLN A 196 -1.04 -17.13 4.20
C GLN A 196 -2.25 -18.04 3.93
N LEU A 197 -3.01 -17.76 2.87
CA LEU A 197 -4.17 -18.53 2.42
C LEU A 197 -3.87 -19.34 1.15
N GLN A 198 -2.58 -19.63 0.90
CA GLN A 198 -2.10 -20.41 -0.25
C GLN A 198 -2.45 -19.81 -1.62
N MET A 199 -2.74 -18.52 -1.65
CA MET A 199 -2.95 -17.74 -2.86
C MET A 199 -1.78 -16.77 -3.03
N ASP A 200 -1.62 -16.25 -4.23
CA ASP A 200 -0.71 -15.16 -4.51
C ASP A 200 -1.48 -13.99 -5.16
N GLY A 201 -0.87 -12.81 -5.13
CA GLY A 201 -1.42 -11.61 -5.70
C GLY A 201 -0.32 -10.70 -6.20
N LEU A 202 -0.60 -10.00 -7.30
CA LEU A 202 0.32 -9.04 -7.88
C LEU A 202 -0.33 -7.67 -7.87
N GLU A 203 0.32 -6.67 -7.30
CA GLU A 203 -0.20 -5.30 -7.35
C GLU A 203 0.09 -4.67 -8.72
N LEU A 204 -0.97 -4.24 -9.38
CA LEU A 204 -0.93 -3.52 -10.64
C LEU A 204 -1.48 -2.11 -10.42
N THR A 205 -0.61 -1.11 -10.38
CA THR A 205 -1.02 0.30 -10.47
C THR A 205 -1.05 0.76 -11.91
N ASP A 206 -1.86 1.78 -12.15
CA ASP A 206 -2.14 2.33 -13.47
C ASP A 206 -2.62 1.30 -14.48
N ALA A 207 -3.16 0.18 -13.99
CA ALA A 207 -3.71 -0.89 -14.80
C ALA A 207 -4.72 -0.30 -15.80
N THR A 208 -4.78 -0.89 -17.00
CA THR A 208 -5.81 -0.57 -17.99
C THR A 208 -6.89 -1.63 -18.01
N TRP A 209 -8.05 -1.29 -18.56
CA TRP A 209 -9.14 -2.25 -18.76
C TRP A 209 -8.65 -3.45 -19.59
N GLU A 210 -7.91 -3.20 -20.66
CA GLU A 210 -7.34 -4.22 -21.53
C GLU A 210 -6.34 -5.12 -20.80
N GLN A 211 -5.54 -4.57 -19.88
CA GLN A 211 -4.64 -5.37 -19.06
C GLN A 211 -5.41 -6.24 -18.07
N MET A 212 -6.45 -5.70 -17.44
CA MET A 212 -7.34 -6.47 -16.58
C MET A 212 -8.03 -7.59 -17.35
N GLN A 213 -8.48 -7.33 -18.59
CA GLN A 213 -9.11 -8.33 -19.47
C GLN A 213 -8.13 -9.41 -19.92
N ARG A 214 -6.87 -9.08 -20.19
CA ARG A 214 -5.86 -10.08 -20.54
C ARG A 214 -5.56 -11.02 -19.36
N ILE A 215 -5.47 -10.47 -18.16
CA ILE A 215 -5.23 -11.24 -16.92
C ILE A 215 -6.48 -12.03 -16.52
N ASN A 216 -7.62 -11.37 -16.56
CA ASN A 216 -8.94 -11.88 -16.24
C ASN A 216 -8.98 -12.82 -15.03
N ARG A 217 -8.63 -12.29 -13.85
CA ARG A 217 -8.65 -13.04 -12.58
C ARG A 217 -9.60 -12.34 -11.59
N PRO A 218 -10.31 -13.09 -10.73
CA PRO A 218 -10.92 -12.48 -9.56
C PRO A 218 -9.85 -11.73 -8.76
N GLY A 219 -10.19 -10.56 -8.23
CA GLY A 219 -9.19 -9.73 -7.58
C GLY A 219 -9.77 -8.62 -6.73
N VAL A 220 -8.92 -7.90 -6.01
CA VAL A 220 -9.32 -6.71 -5.27
C VAL A 220 -8.97 -5.47 -6.08
N LEU A 221 -9.88 -4.52 -6.16
CA LEU A 221 -9.68 -3.24 -6.83
C LEU A 221 -9.72 -2.11 -5.81
N ALA A 222 -8.85 -1.12 -5.99
CA ALA A 222 -9.06 0.16 -5.33
C ALA A 222 -10.12 0.96 -6.08
N SER A 223 -11.10 1.47 -5.35
CA SER A 223 -12.20 2.26 -5.90
C SER A 223 -12.48 3.50 -5.05
N TRP A 224 -13.32 4.39 -5.59
CA TRP A 224 -13.91 5.51 -4.91
C TRP A 224 -15.31 5.12 -4.44
N LEU A 225 -15.52 5.15 -3.13
CA LEU A 225 -16.85 5.17 -2.56
C LEU A 225 -17.39 6.60 -2.65
N ILE A 226 -18.45 6.77 -3.45
CA ILE A 226 -19.10 8.06 -3.67
C ILE A 226 -20.30 8.17 -2.74
N SER A 227 -20.23 9.09 -1.78
CA SER A 227 -21.36 9.40 -0.89
C SER A 227 -22.49 10.10 -1.63
N GLY A 228 -23.69 10.14 -1.04
CA GLY A 228 -24.86 10.84 -1.62
C GLY A 228 -24.64 12.35 -1.86
N GLN A 229 -23.66 12.96 -1.19
CA GLN A 229 -23.25 14.36 -1.39
C GLN A 229 -22.12 14.52 -2.43
N GLY A 230 -21.78 13.46 -3.17
CA GLY A 230 -20.71 13.46 -4.17
C GLY A 230 -19.28 13.39 -3.61
N ARG A 231 -19.10 13.32 -2.28
CA ARG A 231 -17.76 13.17 -1.68
C ARG A 231 -17.19 11.79 -1.98
N ARG A 232 -15.94 11.75 -2.42
CA ARG A 232 -15.18 10.52 -2.71
C ARG A 232 -14.35 10.13 -1.51
N SER A 233 -14.40 8.85 -1.15
CA SER A 233 -13.55 8.25 -0.12
C SER A 233 -12.85 7.01 -0.68
N PRO A 234 -11.58 6.75 -0.32
CA PRO A 234 -10.89 5.52 -0.69
C PRO A 234 -11.70 4.28 -0.26
N HIS A 235 -11.82 3.31 -1.15
CA HIS A 235 -12.56 2.07 -0.92
C HIS A 235 -11.88 0.90 -1.64
N ALA A 236 -12.27 -0.32 -1.26
CA ALA A 236 -11.83 -1.54 -1.93
C ALA A 236 -13.05 -2.42 -2.24
N ILE A 237 -13.08 -2.95 -3.46
CA ILE A 237 -14.17 -3.79 -3.98
C ILE A 237 -13.61 -5.07 -4.57
N ALA A 238 -14.42 -6.11 -4.61
CA ALA A 238 -14.07 -7.38 -5.24
C ALA A 238 -14.45 -7.35 -6.73
N LEU A 239 -13.50 -7.67 -7.61
CA LEU A 239 -13.78 -8.02 -9.01
C LEU A 239 -14.11 -9.50 -9.08
N LEU A 240 -15.31 -9.82 -9.58
CA LEU A 240 -15.80 -11.20 -9.67
C LEU A 240 -15.78 -11.77 -11.09
N ALA A 241 -16.04 -10.92 -12.09
CA ALA A 241 -15.99 -11.26 -13.50
C ALA A 241 -15.73 -9.99 -14.34
N LEU A 242 -15.12 -10.15 -15.51
CA LEU A 242 -14.85 -9.06 -16.44
C LEU A 242 -15.05 -9.57 -17.87
N THR A 243 -15.88 -8.88 -18.65
CA THR A 243 -16.10 -9.15 -20.08
C THR A 243 -15.51 -8.02 -20.93
N ASP A 244 -15.85 -7.99 -22.22
CA ASP A 244 -15.46 -6.93 -23.13
C ASP A 244 -15.91 -5.53 -22.67
N ASP A 245 -17.08 -5.46 -22.07
CA ASP A 245 -17.83 -4.24 -21.80
C ASP A 245 -18.34 -4.12 -20.35
N ILE A 246 -18.40 -5.21 -19.60
CA ILE A 246 -19.01 -5.26 -18.26
C ILE A 246 -18.02 -5.78 -17.21
N ALA A 247 -17.91 -5.05 -16.11
CA ALA A 247 -17.28 -5.50 -14.87
C ALA A 247 -18.34 -5.92 -13.86
N THR A 248 -18.29 -7.16 -13.39
CA THR A 248 -19.10 -7.62 -12.26
C THR A 248 -18.29 -7.48 -10.99
N ILE A 249 -18.73 -6.59 -10.11
CA ILE A 249 -18.05 -6.28 -8.85
C ILE A 249 -18.93 -6.63 -7.66
N ALA A 250 -18.32 -6.98 -6.52
CA ALA A 250 -18.99 -7.05 -5.24
C ALA A 250 -18.48 -5.92 -4.33
N ASP A 251 -19.41 -5.10 -3.87
CA ASP A 251 -19.12 -3.99 -2.98
C ASP A 251 -19.37 -4.37 -1.51
N PRO A 252 -18.32 -4.41 -0.66
CA PRO A 252 -18.45 -4.78 0.73
C PRO A 252 -19.18 -3.72 1.58
N ALA A 253 -19.25 -2.45 1.16
CA ALA A 253 -19.94 -1.41 1.93
C ALA A 253 -21.44 -1.72 2.08
N TRP A 254 -22.04 -2.28 1.03
CA TRP A 254 -23.45 -2.62 0.99
C TRP A 254 -23.72 -4.13 0.90
N GLY A 255 -22.68 -4.95 0.74
CA GLY A 255 -22.82 -6.40 0.56
C GLY A 255 -23.58 -6.76 -0.71
N ARG A 256 -23.36 -6.01 -1.80
CA ARG A 256 -24.13 -6.11 -3.06
C ARG A 256 -23.21 -6.39 -4.25
N ILE A 257 -23.76 -7.09 -5.24
CA ILE A 257 -23.11 -7.31 -6.54
C ILE A 257 -23.66 -6.28 -7.53
N TYR A 258 -22.77 -5.64 -8.26
CA TYR A 258 -23.10 -4.69 -9.33
C TYR A 258 -22.49 -5.17 -10.65
N ARG A 259 -23.21 -4.95 -11.75
CA ARG A 259 -22.70 -5.07 -13.11
C ARG A 259 -22.56 -3.66 -13.66
N LEU A 260 -21.33 -3.26 -13.93
CA LEU A 260 -21.01 -1.91 -14.38
C LEU A 260 -20.51 -1.99 -15.81
N ASP A 261 -21.03 -1.12 -16.68
CA ASP A 261 -20.38 -0.91 -17.97
C ASP A 261 -18.99 -0.25 -17.78
N ARG A 262 -18.18 -0.25 -18.84
CA ARG A 262 -16.84 0.32 -18.83
C ARG A 262 -16.81 1.78 -18.36
N GLN A 263 -17.79 2.60 -18.74
CA GLN A 263 -17.83 4.03 -18.36
C GLN A 263 -18.16 4.20 -16.87
N GLN A 264 -19.12 3.44 -16.37
CA GLN A 264 -19.52 3.40 -14.96
C GLN A 264 -18.35 2.92 -14.09
N PHE A 265 -17.67 1.85 -14.51
CA PHE A 265 -16.50 1.32 -13.82
C PHE A 265 -15.38 2.36 -13.73
N GLN A 266 -15.06 3.04 -14.84
CA GLN A 266 -14.03 4.08 -14.87
C GLN A 266 -14.30 5.26 -13.92
N ARG A 267 -15.56 5.58 -13.62
CA ARG A 267 -15.89 6.68 -12.67
C ARG A 267 -15.51 6.35 -11.23
N ILE A 268 -15.54 5.09 -10.85
CA ILE A 268 -15.23 4.64 -9.49
C ILE A 268 -13.81 4.08 -9.37
N TRP A 269 -13.17 3.66 -10.46
CA TRP A 269 -11.91 2.95 -10.40
C TRP A 269 -10.72 3.86 -10.10
N ARG A 270 -9.83 3.41 -9.22
CA ARG A 270 -8.58 4.11 -8.87
C ARG A 270 -7.35 3.58 -9.61
N ARG A 271 -7.55 2.77 -10.65
CA ARG A 271 -6.48 2.18 -11.50
C ARG A 271 -5.51 1.26 -10.77
N GLU A 272 -5.92 0.75 -9.61
CA GLU A 272 -5.16 -0.24 -8.85
C GLU A 272 -5.95 -1.54 -8.77
N TYR A 273 -5.26 -2.63 -9.09
CA TYR A 273 -5.83 -3.96 -9.23
C TYR A 273 -4.86 -5.00 -8.67
N VAL A 274 -5.36 -5.87 -7.80
CA VAL A 274 -4.67 -7.03 -7.28
C VAL A 274 -5.40 -8.27 -7.80
N PRO A 275 -5.03 -8.82 -8.97
CA PRO A 275 -5.44 -10.16 -9.36
C PRO A 275 -4.99 -11.16 -8.29
N LEU A 276 -5.89 -12.05 -7.89
CA LEU A 276 -5.56 -13.21 -7.07
C LEU A 276 -5.41 -14.42 -8.00
N PHE A 277 -4.41 -15.25 -7.74
CA PHE A 277 -4.11 -16.45 -8.51
C PHE A 277 -3.43 -17.48 -7.62
N ARG A 278 -3.35 -18.73 -8.07
CA ARG A 278 -2.57 -19.73 -7.34
C ARG A 278 -1.10 -19.62 -7.74
N PRO A 279 -0.13 -19.85 -6.84
CA PRO A 279 1.29 -19.70 -7.18
C PRO A 279 1.73 -20.49 -8.42
N GLU A 280 1.14 -21.66 -8.67
CA GLU A 280 1.40 -22.48 -9.86
C GLU A 280 0.94 -21.83 -11.18
N ASP A 281 -0.03 -20.90 -11.16
CA ASP A 281 -0.58 -20.26 -12.36
C ASP A 281 0.45 -19.39 -13.10
N VAL A 282 1.50 -18.94 -12.39
CA VAL A 282 2.56 -18.09 -12.96
C VAL A 282 3.85 -18.83 -13.25
N VAL A 283 3.93 -20.12 -12.91
CA VAL A 283 5.09 -20.97 -13.19
C VAL A 283 4.86 -21.72 -14.50
N LEU A 284 5.19 -21.07 -15.62
CA LEU A 284 5.02 -21.66 -16.95
C LEU A 284 6.30 -22.33 -17.44
N SER A 285 6.18 -23.58 -17.91
CA SER A 285 7.27 -24.26 -18.59
C SER A 285 7.62 -23.60 -19.93
N PRO A 286 8.86 -23.74 -20.43
CA PRO A 286 9.25 -23.19 -21.74
C PRO A 286 8.35 -23.62 -22.90
N ASN A 287 7.80 -24.84 -22.84
CA ASN A 287 6.87 -25.36 -23.83
C ASN A 287 5.50 -24.66 -23.74
N GLN A 288 4.98 -24.43 -22.53
CA GLN A 288 3.73 -23.66 -22.35
C GLN A 288 3.89 -22.23 -22.87
N VAL A 289 4.99 -21.56 -22.54
CA VAL A 289 5.30 -20.21 -23.03
C VAL A 289 5.33 -20.17 -24.55
N ARG A 290 6.03 -21.11 -25.19
CA ARG A 290 6.09 -21.22 -26.65
C ARG A 290 4.70 -21.42 -27.24
N ASN A 291 3.91 -22.34 -26.68
CA ASN A 291 2.56 -22.62 -27.15
C ASN A 291 1.66 -21.39 -27.06
N TYR A 292 1.67 -20.65 -25.95
CA TYR A 292 0.88 -19.43 -25.80
C TYR A 292 1.33 -18.34 -26.78
N LEU A 293 2.63 -18.09 -26.91
CA LEU A 293 3.16 -17.10 -27.84
C LEU A 293 2.84 -17.47 -29.31
N THR A 294 2.86 -18.76 -29.67
CA THR A 294 2.44 -19.20 -31.01
C THR A 294 0.95 -19.00 -31.24
N ARG A 295 0.09 -19.37 -30.28
CA ARG A 295 -1.37 -19.13 -30.38
C ARG A 295 -1.72 -17.65 -30.52
N LEU A 296 -0.95 -16.79 -29.87
CA LEU A 296 -1.11 -15.34 -29.92
C LEU A 296 -0.40 -14.69 -31.13
N GLY A 297 0.26 -15.47 -31.99
CA GLY A 297 0.92 -14.98 -33.22
C GLY A 297 2.26 -14.27 -33.00
N TYR A 298 2.87 -14.39 -31.82
CA TYR A 298 4.20 -13.84 -31.51
C TYR A 298 5.35 -14.80 -31.87
N LEU A 299 5.06 -16.08 -32.08
CA LEU A 299 6.02 -17.11 -32.52
C LEU A 299 5.50 -17.83 -33.77
N ASN A 300 6.05 -17.48 -34.94
CA ASN A 300 5.63 -18.03 -36.24
C ASN A 300 6.67 -18.98 -36.87
N THR A 301 7.92 -18.98 -36.38
CA THR A 301 9.00 -19.85 -36.88
C THR A 301 9.73 -20.52 -35.72
N ALA A 302 10.16 -21.77 -35.91
CA ALA A 302 10.89 -22.55 -34.91
C ALA A 302 12.17 -21.83 -34.42
N ASN A 303 12.78 -21.02 -35.28
CA ASN A 303 14.03 -20.31 -35.02
C ASN A 303 13.86 -18.94 -34.34
N THR A 304 12.63 -18.46 -34.09
CA THR A 304 12.47 -17.20 -33.35
C THR A 304 12.83 -17.42 -31.87
N PRO A 305 13.80 -16.67 -31.32
CA PRO A 305 14.12 -16.74 -29.89
C PRO A 305 12.92 -16.36 -29.01
N ILE A 306 12.67 -17.13 -27.94
CA ILE A 306 11.51 -16.92 -27.05
C ILE A 306 11.56 -15.54 -26.40
N ASP A 307 12.73 -15.08 -25.99
CA ASP A 307 12.94 -13.76 -25.38
C ASP A 307 12.56 -12.61 -26.33
N ALA A 308 12.87 -12.73 -27.62
CA ALA A 308 12.48 -11.75 -28.63
C ALA A 308 10.96 -11.74 -28.91
N ALA A 309 10.29 -12.90 -28.79
CA ALA A 309 8.83 -12.98 -28.86
C ALA A 309 8.17 -12.42 -27.59
N LEU A 310 8.73 -12.70 -26.42
CA LEU A 310 8.29 -12.13 -25.14
C LEU A 310 8.39 -10.60 -25.14
N ARG A 311 9.50 -10.02 -25.64
CA ARG A 311 9.63 -8.55 -25.74
C ARG A 311 8.52 -7.93 -26.60
N ARG A 312 8.17 -8.56 -27.72
CA ARG A 312 7.07 -8.12 -28.61
C ARG A 312 5.71 -8.23 -27.93
N PHE A 313 5.47 -9.33 -27.22
CA PHE A 313 4.25 -9.51 -26.42
C PHE A 313 4.15 -8.48 -25.28
N GLN A 314 5.22 -8.27 -24.53
CA GLN A 314 5.26 -7.28 -23.44
C GLN A 314 4.97 -5.88 -23.95
N GLN A 315 5.56 -5.51 -25.10
CA GLN A 315 5.30 -4.23 -25.75
C GLN A 315 3.83 -4.07 -26.15
N SER A 316 3.21 -5.10 -26.73
CA SER A 316 1.80 -5.04 -27.13
C SER A 316 0.83 -5.06 -25.93
N ALA A 317 1.23 -5.67 -24.82
CA ALA A 317 0.50 -5.69 -23.57
C ALA A 317 0.68 -4.40 -22.72
N GLY A 318 1.52 -3.47 -23.17
CA GLY A 318 1.78 -2.21 -22.49
C GLY A 318 2.53 -2.40 -21.15
N ILE A 319 3.45 -3.35 -21.10
CA ILE A 319 4.31 -3.63 -19.95
C ILE A 319 5.80 -3.54 -20.33
N ASN A 320 6.69 -3.55 -19.34
CA ASN A 320 8.13 -3.41 -19.58
C ASN A 320 8.67 -4.55 -20.47
N SER A 321 9.22 -4.22 -21.63
CA SER A 321 9.73 -5.18 -22.62
C SER A 321 11.12 -5.73 -22.25
N THR A 322 11.20 -6.51 -21.18
CA THR A 322 12.45 -7.12 -20.68
C THR A 322 12.86 -8.37 -21.46
N GLY A 323 11.90 -9.11 -22.02
CA GLY A 323 12.08 -10.45 -22.58
C GLY A 323 12.15 -11.55 -21.53
N ILE A 324 11.96 -11.20 -20.25
CA ILE A 324 11.95 -12.13 -19.11
C ILE A 324 10.50 -12.46 -18.78
N LEU A 325 10.23 -13.74 -18.52
CA LEU A 325 8.94 -14.19 -18.02
C LEU A 325 8.83 -13.90 -16.51
N ASP A 326 8.34 -12.72 -16.16
CA ASP A 326 7.93 -12.40 -14.80
C ASP A 326 6.46 -12.82 -14.55
N ALA A 327 6.01 -12.78 -13.29
CA ALA A 327 4.65 -13.15 -12.92
C ALA A 327 3.58 -12.32 -13.67
N LYS A 328 3.84 -11.02 -13.90
CA LYS A 328 2.95 -10.15 -14.67
C LYS A 328 2.78 -10.63 -16.10
N THR A 329 3.90 -10.96 -16.76
CA THR A 329 3.94 -11.48 -18.13
C THR A 329 3.28 -12.85 -18.19
N ALA A 330 3.56 -13.73 -17.22
CA ALA A 330 2.95 -15.06 -17.13
C ALA A 330 1.43 -15.00 -17.02
N LEU A 331 0.89 -14.14 -16.14
CA LEU A 331 -0.56 -13.95 -16.00
C LEU A 331 -1.20 -13.48 -17.30
N MET A 332 -0.65 -12.45 -17.93
CA MET A 332 -1.16 -11.94 -19.21
C MET A 332 -1.05 -12.94 -20.35
N LEU A 333 -0.05 -13.83 -20.31
CA LEU A 333 0.21 -14.84 -21.33
C LEU A 333 -0.69 -16.08 -21.17
N SER A 334 -0.92 -16.51 -19.92
CA SER A 334 -1.79 -17.64 -19.60
C SER A 334 -3.24 -17.42 -20.01
N GLY A 335 -3.63 -16.15 -20.21
CA GLY A 335 -4.92 -15.77 -20.74
C GLY A 335 -6.04 -15.82 -19.70
N PRO A 336 -7.28 -15.61 -20.17
CA PRO A 336 -8.40 -15.32 -19.31
C PRO A 336 -8.88 -16.52 -18.50
N PHE A 337 -9.25 -16.30 -17.23
CA PHE A 337 -9.92 -17.30 -16.38
C PHE A 337 -11.40 -16.97 -16.13
N LEU A 338 -11.80 -15.70 -16.26
CA LEU A 338 -13.19 -15.30 -16.05
C LEU A 338 -13.98 -15.31 -17.37
N GLU A 339 -14.61 -16.42 -17.69
CA GLU A 339 -15.80 -16.40 -18.57
C GLU A 339 -17.01 -16.82 -17.70
N GLU A 340 -18.11 -16.06 -17.80
CA GLU A 340 -19.37 -16.16 -17.00
C GLU A 340 -19.37 -15.54 -15.57
N GLY A 341 -20.54 -15.02 -15.13
CA GLY A 341 -20.76 -14.59 -13.73
C GLY A 341 -22.24 -14.40 -13.36
N PRO A 342 -22.62 -14.39 -12.07
CA PRO A 342 -21.96 -14.92 -10.86
C PRO A 342 -22.45 -16.37 -10.56
N ARG A 343 -21.91 -17.06 -9.55
CA ARG A 343 -22.75 -17.83 -8.58
C ARG A 343 -22.08 -17.82 -7.20
N LEU A 344 -22.45 -16.83 -6.40
CA LEU A 344 -22.21 -16.84 -4.96
C LEU A 344 -23.53 -17.31 -4.31
N LYS A 345 -23.60 -18.64 -4.08
CA LYS A 345 -24.75 -19.51 -3.71
C LYS A 345 -25.98 -19.47 -4.65
N GLU A 346 -26.59 -20.64 -4.82
CA GLU A 346 -28.05 -20.78 -5.08
C GLU A 346 -28.82 -20.52 -3.79
#